data_AF-A0A5N5F0A0-F1
#
_entry.id   AF-A0A5N5F0A0-F1
#
_cell.length_a   1.000
_cell.length_b   1.000
_cell.length_c   1.000
_cell.angle_alpha   90.00
_cell.angle_beta   90.00
_cell.angle_gamma   90.00
#
_symmetry.space_group_name_H-M   'P 1'
#
loop_
_entity.id
_entity.type
_entity.pdbx_description
1 polymer ?
#
loop_
_entity_poly.entity_id
_entity_poly.type
_entity_poly.pdbx_seq_one_letter_code
_entity_poly.pdbx_strand_id
1 'polypeptide(L)'
;MAMYWLMQGCQAGDSLVFHYSGHGSQQRNYTGDEVDGFDETLCPLDFETQGMIVDDEINATIVRPLPAGARLHAIVDACHSGTVLDLPYLCRMDRNGNYVWEDHRPRSGVWKGTNGGEAISFSGCDDDQTSADTSALSKITSTGAMTYAFIQAIERGHGTTYGNMLNAMRSTIRNTDNGVGGGIVTSLISMLLTGGSLGGLRQEPQLTANQAFDVYKKPFFL
;
A
#
# COMPACT_ATOMS: atom_id res chain seq x y z
N MET A 1 8.58 -16.51 -10.92
CA MET A 1 8.25 -15.78 -9.67
C MET A 1 6.83 -16.10 -9.24
N ALA A 2 6.51 -16.10 -7.94
CA ALA A 2 5.19 -16.45 -7.42
C ALA A 2 4.05 -15.52 -7.90
N MET A 3 4.38 -14.26 -8.25
CA MET A 3 3.43 -13.33 -8.87
C MET A 3 2.85 -13.83 -10.19
N TYR A 4 3.65 -14.52 -11.03
CA TYR A 4 3.14 -15.15 -12.24
C TYR A 4 2.15 -16.26 -11.92
N TRP A 5 2.43 -17.07 -10.90
CA TRP A 5 1.52 -18.12 -10.45
C TRP A 5 0.18 -17.55 -9.96
N LEU A 6 0.20 -16.40 -9.27
CA LEU A 6 -1.04 -15.73 -8.82
C LEU A 6 -1.96 -15.39 -10.01
N MET A 7 -1.39 -15.01 -11.16
CA MET A 7 -2.16 -14.67 -12.36
C MET A 7 -2.48 -15.85 -13.27
N GLN A 8 -1.87 -17.02 -13.05
CA GLN A 8 -2.05 -18.17 -13.92
C GLN A 8 -3.48 -18.70 -13.86
N GLY A 9 -4.16 -18.67 -15.01
CA GLY A 9 -5.52 -19.16 -15.13
C GLY A 9 -6.59 -18.23 -14.56
N CYS A 10 -6.22 -17.01 -14.17
CA CYS A 10 -7.17 -16.01 -13.68
C CYS A 10 -8.26 -15.72 -14.73
N GLN A 11 -9.52 -15.73 -14.28
CA GLN A 11 -10.70 -15.53 -15.11
C GLN A 11 -11.74 -14.65 -14.40
N ALA A 12 -12.79 -14.27 -15.13
CA ALA A 12 -13.88 -13.47 -14.59
C ALA A 12 -14.53 -14.15 -13.37
N GLY A 13 -14.72 -13.39 -12.29
CA GLY A 13 -15.26 -13.87 -11.01
C GLY A 13 -14.19 -14.25 -9.99
N ASP A 14 -12.93 -14.36 -10.37
CA ASP A 14 -11.84 -14.63 -9.43
C ASP A 14 -11.54 -13.41 -8.55
N SER A 15 -11.18 -13.67 -7.29
CA SER A 15 -10.70 -12.67 -6.33
C SER A 15 -9.32 -13.07 -5.83
N LEU A 16 -8.33 -12.24 -6.16
CA LEU A 16 -6.92 -12.45 -5.91
C LEU A 16 -6.47 -11.54 -4.76
N VAL A 17 -5.62 -12.06 -3.89
CA VAL A 17 -4.98 -11.28 -2.83
C VAL A 17 -3.47 -11.35 -2.98
N PHE A 18 -2.83 -10.19 -3.03
CA PHE A 18 -1.38 -10.03 -2.94
C PHE A 18 -1.04 -9.33 -1.62
N HIS A 19 -0.29 -9.99 -0.75
CA HIS A 19 0.20 -9.38 0.49
C HIS A 19 1.72 -9.36 0.50
N TYR A 20 2.29 -8.22 0.85
CA TYR A 20 3.72 -8.06 1.08
C TYR A 20 3.93 -7.27 2.36
N SER A 21 4.84 -7.75 3.21
CA SER A 21 5.33 -7.03 4.39
C SER A 21 6.84 -7.19 4.46
N GLY A 22 7.56 -6.08 4.41
CA GLY A 22 9.02 -6.11 4.32
C GLY A 22 9.62 -4.76 3.96
N HIS A 23 10.86 -4.76 3.49
CA HIS A 23 11.52 -3.53 3.08
C HIS A 23 11.02 -3.07 1.70
N GLY A 24 10.64 -1.80 1.64
CA GLY A 24 10.50 -1.07 0.40
C GLY A 24 11.62 -0.04 0.28
N SER A 25 11.98 0.29 -0.95
CA SER A 25 12.97 1.31 -1.29
C SER A 25 12.51 2.05 -2.53
N GLN A 26 13.23 3.10 -2.90
CA GLN A 26 13.08 3.76 -4.18
C GLN A 26 14.37 3.64 -4.99
N GLN A 27 14.24 3.59 -6.30
CA GLN A 27 15.36 3.73 -7.24
C GLN A 27 15.07 4.87 -8.21
N ARG A 28 16.11 5.43 -8.82
CA ARG A 28 15.91 6.53 -9.77
C ARG A 28 15.19 6.00 -11.01
N ASN A 29 14.06 6.61 -11.35
CA ASN A 29 13.35 6.29 -12.58
C ASN A 29 14.14 6.83 -13.78
N TYR A 30 14.40 5.97 -14.77
CA TYR A 30 15.10 6.31 -16.01
C TYR A 30 14.17 6.40 -17.24
N THR A 31 12.93 5.96 -17.12
CA THR A 31 11.87 6.00 -18.15
C THR A 31 11.05 7.29 -18.10
N GLY A 32 11.03 7.99 -16.97
CA GLY A 32 10.37 9.28 -16.77
C GLY A 32 8.84 9.18 -16.70
N ASP A 33 8.32 8.02 -16.34
CA ASP A 33 6.88 7.78 -16.15
C ASP A 33 6.40 8.07 -14.73
N GLU A 34 7.27 8.07 -13.71
CA GLU A 34 6.87 8.46 -12.35
C GLU A 34 6.85 9.98 -12.12
N VAL A 35 5.86 10.43 -11.34
CA VAL A 35 5.60 11.87 -11.10
C VAL A 35 6.70 12.52 -10.28
N ASP A 36 7.28 11.78 -9.33
CA ASP A 36 8.36 12.24 -8.46
C ASP A 36 9.77 11.89 -9.00
N GLY A 37 9.83 11.07 -10.07
CA GLY A 37 11.06 10.65 -10.73
C GLY A 37 11.77 9.47 -10.08
N PHE A 38 11.09 8.71 -9.22
CA PHE A 38 11.61 7.50 -8.59
C PHE A 38 10.66 6.33 -8.79
N ASP A 39 11.19 5.14 -9.06
CA ASP A 39 10.40 3.90 -9.06
C ASP A 39 10.37 3.36 -7.62
N GLU A 40 9.19 2.93 -7.19
CA GLU A 40 9.01 2.19 -5.96
C GLU A 40 9.49 0.74 -6.14
N THR A 41 10.07 0.19 -5.08
CA THR A 41 10.63 -1.16 -5.13
C THR A 41 10.31 -1.95 -3.88
N LEU A 42 10.10 -3.25 -4.06
CA LEU A 42 10.11 -4.23 -2.98
C LEU A 42 11.50 -4.86 -2.92
N CYS A 43 12.01 -5.10 -1.71
CA CYS A 43 13.32 -5.72 -1.49
C CYS A 43 13.14 -7.21 -1.14
N PRO A 44 13.44 -8.15 -2.05
CA PRO A 44 13.58 -9.57 -1.70
C PRO A 44 14.72 -9.80 -0.70
N LEU A 45 14.78 -11.01 -0.13
CA LEU A 45 15.85 -11.36 0.80
C LEU A 45 17.26 -11.25 0.18
N ASP A 46 17.38 -11.53 -1.12
CA ASP A 46 18.62 -11.57 -1.89
C ASP A 46 18.85 -10.31 -2.73
N PHE A 47 18.18 -9.19 -2.42
CA PHE A 47 18.21 -7.96 -3.22
C PHE A 47 19.62 -7.37 -3.41
N GLU A 48 20.55 -7.59 -2.48
CA GLU A 48 21.94 -7.15 -2.61
C GLU A 48 22.67 -7.84 -3.79
N THR A 49 22.22 -9.02 -4.19
CA THR A 49 22.84 -9.82 -5.26
C THR A 49 21.97 -9.96 -6.50
N GLN A 50 20.63 -9.98 -6.35
CA GLN A 50 19.68 -10.15 -7.44
C GLN A 50 18.94 -8.86 -7.83
N GLY A 51 19.11 -7.79 -7.05
CA GLY A 51 18.40 -6.53 -7.25
C GLY A 51 17.03 -6.49 -6.56
N MET A 52 16.42 -5.31 -6.59
CA MET A 52 15.07 -5.07 -6.06
C MET A 52 14.02 -5.36 -7.13
N ILE A 53 12.78 -5.60 -6.72
CA ILE A 53 11.65 -5.76 -7.65
C ILE A 53 10.98 -4.40 -7.81
N VAL A 54 11.01 -3.87 -9.04
CA VAL A 54 10.43 -2.56 -9.37
C VAL A 54 8.91 -2.65 -9.57
N ASP A 55 8.20 -1.61 -9.18
CA ASP A 55 6.76 -1.41 -9.39
C ASP A 55 6.29 -1.71 -10.83
N ASP A 56 7.10 -1.36 -11.82
CA ASP A 56 6.85 -1.58 -13.23
C ASP A 56 6.76 -3.08 -13.59
N GLU A 57 7.60 -3.90 -12.93
CA GLU A 57 7.60 -5.35 -13.04
C GLU A 57 6.39 -5.95 -12.31
N ILE A 58 6.05 -5.41 -11.14
CA ILE A 58 4.87 -5.81 -10.37
C ILE A 58 3.61 -5.53 -11.21
N ASN A 59 3.48 -4.32 -11.74
CA ASN A 59 2.38 -3.90 -12.60
C ASN A 59 2.26 -4.81 -13.82
N ALA A 60 3.36 -5.03 -14.55
CA ALA A 60 3.38 -5.90 -15.72
C ALA A 60 2.98 -7.34 -15.39
N THR A 61 3.27 -7.82 -14.17
CA THR A 61 3.02 -9.20 -13.77
C THR A 61 1.61 -9.44 -13.25
N ILE A 62 1.07 -8.55 -12.39
CA ILE A 62 -0.21 -8.81 -11.68
C ILE A 62 -1.32 -7.78 -11.94
N VAL A 63 -1.01 -6.58 -12.45
CA VAL A 63 -2.02 -5.54 -12.71
C VAL A 63 -2.42 -5.54 -14.18
N ARG A 64 -1.46 -5.34 -15.08
CA ARG A 64 -1.66 -5.24 -16.53
C ARG A 64 -2.42 -6.45 -17.12
N PRO A 65 -2.14 -7.71 -16.74
CA PRO A 65 -2.84 -8.87 -17.30
C PRO A 65 -4.22 -9.14 -16.67
N LEU A 66 -4.62 -8.44 -15.60
CA LEU A 66 -5.84 -8.74 -14.85
C LEU A 66 -7.11 -8.63 -15.72
N PRO A 67 -7.83 -9.74 -15.99
CA PRO A 67 -8.90 -9.77 -16.97
C PRO A 67 -10.20 -9.16 -16.44
N ALA A 68 -11.07 -8.75 -17.37
CA ALA A 68 -12.40 -8.26 -17.05
C ALA A 68 -13.18 -9.20 -16.13
N GLY A 69 -13.75 -8.63 -15.06
CA GLY A 69 -14.53 -9.37 -14.06
C GLY A 69 -13.70 -10.05 -12.97
N ALA A 70 -12.37 -10.08 -13.07
CA ALA A 70 -11.50 -10.50 -11.97
C ALA A 70 -11.15 -9.31 -11.07
N ARG A 71 -10.80 -9.59 -9.81
CA ARG A 71 -10.35 -8.59 -8.85
C ARG A 71 -9.00 -8.95 -8.25
N LEU A 72 -8.16 -7.94 -8.05
CA LEU A 72 -6.93 -8.00 -7.27
C LEU A 72 -7.00 -7.01 -6.12
N HIS A 73 -6.87 -7.50 -4.89
CA HIS A 73 -6.56 -6.70 -3.73
C HIS A 73 -5.09 -6.86 -3.34
N ALA A 74 -4.36 -5.75 -3.32
CA ALA A 74 -3.02 -5.71 -2.75
C ALA A 74 -3.05 -5.11 -1.35
N ILE A 75 -2.28 -5.68 -0.43
CA ILE A 75 -2.03 -5.15 0.91
C ILE A 75 -0.51 -5.10 1.06
N VAL A 76 0.06 -3.90 1.06
CA VAL A 76 1.51 -3.71 1.05
C VAL A 76 1.95 -2.92 2.28
N ASP A 77 2.81 -3.53 3.07
CA ASP A 77 3.34 -3.00 4.33
C ASP A 77 4.85 -2.82 4.19
N ALA A 78 5.22 -1.73 3.52
CA ALA A 78 6.60 -1.37 3.18
C ALA A 78 6.76 0.15 3.07
N CYS A 79 7.97 0.66 3.30
CA CYS A 79 8.30 2.08 3.02
C CYS A 79 8.13 2.40 1.54
N HIS A 80 7.79 3.65 1.22
CA HIS A 80 7.64 4.09 -0.17
C HIS A 80 6.79 3.11 -1.01
N SER A 81 5.65 2.64 -0.48
CA SER A 81 4.83 1.62 -1.17
C SER A 81 3.46 2.14 -1.62
N GLY A 82 3.24 3.46 -1.50
CA GLY A 82 2.01 4.15 -1.90
C GLY A 82 1.55 3.77 -3.31
N THR A 83 2.51 3.70 -4.22
CA THR A 83 2.34 3.54 -5.67
C THR A 83 2.94 2.25 -6.22
N VAL A 84 3.35 1.29 -5.39
CA VAL A 84 4.09 0.06 -5.78
C VAL A 84 3.40 -0.90 -6.77
N LEU A 85 2.16 -0.60 -7.18
CA LEU A 85 1.43 -1.32 -8.23
C LEU A 85 1.24 -0.47 -9.51
N ASP A 86 1.76 0.75 -9.57
CA ASP A 86 1.53 1.79 -10.59
C ASP A 86 0.04 2.02 -10.90
N LEU A 87 -0.78 2.09 -9.85
CA LEU A 87 -2.20 2.32 -10.03
C LEU A 87 -2.47 3.82 -10.30
N PRO A 88 -3.27 4.15 -11.33
CA PRO A 88 -3.44 5.51 -11.83
C PRO A 88 -4.17 6.48 -10.89
N TYR A 89 -4.87 5.98 -9.87
CA TYR A 89 -5.62 6.82 -8.95
C TYR A 89 -5.17 6.57 -7.52
N LEU A 90 -4.82 7.66 -6.83
CA LEU A 90 -4.46 7.65 -5.41
C LEU A 90 -5.55 8.35 -4.61
N CYS A 91 -6.09 7.65 -3.61
CA CYS A 91 -7.08 8.18 -2.69
C CYS A 91 -6.40 8.67 -1.42
N ARG A 92 -6.49 9.99 -1.18
CA ARG A 92 -5.96 10.65 0.02
C ARG A 92 -7.08 11.34 0.78
N MET A 93 -6.89 11.49 2.08
CA MET A 93 -7.81 12.28 2.90
C MET A 93 -7.44 13.76 2.80
N ASP A 94 -8.40 14.60 2.40
CA ASP A 94 -8.24 16.04 2.38
C ASP A 94 -8.20 16.63 3.80
N ARG A 95 -7.94 17.95 3.89
CA ARG A 95 -7.92 18.69 5.18
C ARG A 95 -9.25 18.70 5.91
N ASN A 96 -10.36 18.41 5.21
CA ASN A 96 -11.70 18.36 5.77
C ASN A 96 -12.09 16.96 6.27
N GLY A 97 -11.20 15.97 6.09
CA GLY A 97 -11.47 14.58 6.47
C GLY A 97 -12.24 13.77 5.42
N ASN A 98 -12.25 14.20 4.17
CA ASN A 98 -12.90 13.48 3.08
C ASN A 98 -11.86 12.77 2.21
N TYR A 99 -12.15 11.53 1.84
CA TYR A 99 -11.35 10.80 0.87
C TYR A 99 -11.61 11.31 -0.55
N VAL A 100 -10.55 11.75 -1.21
CA VAL A 100 -10.57 12.29 -2.57
C VAL A 100 -9.57 11.54 -3.44
N TRP A 101 -9.94 11.31 -4.70
CA TRP A 101 -9.06 10.68 -5.69
C TRP A 101 -8.24 11.73 -6.43
N GLU A 102 -6.93 11.52 -6.44
CA GLU A 102 -5.97 12.23 -7.25
C GLU A 102 -5.63 11.40 -8.48
N ASP A 103 -5.46 12.05 -9.63
CA ASP A 103 -5.03 11.43 -10.88
C ASP A 103 -3.50 11.42 -10.95
N HIS A 104 -2.92 10.22 -10.88
CA HIS A 104 -1.48 9.96 -10.88
C HIS A 104 -1.02 9.32 -12.19
N ARG A 105 -1.84 9.37 -13.25
CA ARG A 105 -1.45 8.85 -14.55
C ARG A 105 -0.18 9.56 -15.07
N PRO A 106 0.76 8.80 -15.66
CA PRO A 106 2.01 9.35 -16.12
C PRO A 106 1.76 10.32 -17.28
N ARG A 107 2.45 11.49 -17.27
CA ARG A 107 2.33 12.49 -18.36
C ARG A 107 2.82 11.97 -19.71
N SER A 108 3.66 10.92 -19.70
CA SER A 108 4.11 10.22 -20.90
C SER A 108 2.98 9.50 -21.65
N GLY A 109 1.85 9.25 -20.99
CA GLY A 109 0.73 8.49 -21.55
C GLY A 109 0.94 6.98 -21.55
N VAL A 110 1.99 6.47 -20.87
CA VAL A 110 2.20 5.04 -20.67
C VAL A 110 1.00 4.43 -19.94
N TRP A 111 0.49 3.32 -20.47
CA TRP A 111 -0.65 2.63 -19.87
C TRP A 111 -0.20 1.72 -18.72
N LYS A 112 -0.65 2.05 -17.50
CA LYS A 112 -0.39 1.28 -16.27
C LYS A 112 -1.66 0.62 -15.69
N GLY A 113 -2.77 0.62 -16.44
CA GLY A 113 -4.04 0.05 -16.01
C GLY A 113 -4.17 -1.47 -16.27
N THR A 114 -5.32 -2.03 -15.90
CA THR A 114 -5.64 -3.46 -16.01
C THR A 114 -6.17 -3.85 -17.40
N ASN A 115 -6.27 -5.16 -17.68
CA ASN A 115 -6.99 -5.70 -18.86
C ASN A 115 -8.51 -5.85 -18.60
N GLY A 116 -9.10 -4.80 -18.00
CA GLY A 116 -10.52 -4.72 -17.67
C GLY A 116 -10.92 -5.21 -16.28
N GLY A 117 -10.00 -5.85 -15.54
CA GLY A 117 -10.23 -6.24 -14.15
C GLY A 117 -10.15 -5.06 -13.16
N GLU A 118 -10.44 -5.34 -11.89
CA GLU A 118 -10.41 -4.34 -10.82
C GLU A 118 -9.20 -4.57 -9.91
N ALA A 119 -8.30 -3.59 -9.83
CA ALA A 119 -7.12 -3.63 -8.97
C ALA A 119 -7.19 -2.52 -7.93
N ILE A 120 -7.08 -2.88 -6.66
CA ILE A 120 -7.14 -1.96 -5.52
C ILE A 120 -6.04 -2.32 -4.54
N SER A 121 -5.24 -1.35 -4.09
CA SER A 121 -4.15 -1.57 -3.14
C SER A 121 -4.36 -0.75 -1.87
N PHE A 122 -4.10 -1.37 -0.71
CA PHE A 122 -3.89 -0.70 0.57
C PHE A 122 -2.40 -0.68 0.88
N SER A 123 -1.85 0.50 1.17
CA SER A 123 -0.43 0.65 1.51
C SER A 123 -0.21 1.67 2.62
N GLY A 124 0.96 1.60 3.27
CA GLY A 124 1.38 2.55 4.28
C GLY A 124 2.36 3.56 3.69
N CYS A 125 2.16 4.83 4.00
CA CYS A 125 3.16 5.87 3.73
C CYS A 125 3.47 6.63 5.01
N ASP A 126 4.75 6.91 5.22
CA ASP A 126 5.19 7.88 6.21
C ASP A 126 5.14 9.28 5.58
N ASP A 127 4.58 10.26 6.29
CA ASP A 127 4.42 11.64 5.78
C ASP A 127 5.76 12.39 5.58
N ASP A 128 6.89 11.88 6.11
CA ASP A 128 8.18 12.60 6.17
C ASP A 128 9.36 11.89 5.47
N GLN A 129 9.13 10.85 4.65
CA GLN A 129 10.24 10.18 3.96
C GLN A 129 10.83 11.05 2.84
N THR A 130 11.89 11.79 3.17
CA THR A 130 12.77 12.42 2.18
C THR A 130 13.73 11.34 1.64
N SER A 131 13.82 11.19 0.32
CA SER A 131 14.61 10.15 -0.38
C SER A 131 16.13 10.15 -0.11
N ALA A 132 16.63 11.09 0.69
CA ALA A 132 18.02 11.16 1.13
C ALA A 132 18.33 10.34 2.39
N ASP A 133 17.33 10.01 3.22
CA ASP A 133 17.53 9.38 4.54
C ASP A 133 17.41 7.83 4.51
N THR A 134 17.18 7.25 3.33
CA THR A 134 16.69 5.88 3.11
C THR A 134 17.62 4.77 3.63
N SER A 135 18.94 4.98 3.64
CA SER A 135 19.89 3.91 4.01
C SER A 135 20.02 3.66 5.52
N ALA A 136 19.71 4.67 6.35
CA ALA A 136 19.78 4.57 7.81
C ALA A 136 18.39 4.40 8.44
N LEU A 137 17.35 5.03 7.87
CA LEU A 137 15.97 4.94 8.38
C LEU A 137 15.28 3.61 8.03
N SER A 138 15.61 2.97 6.90
CA SER A 138 15.06 1.66 6.52
C SER A 138 15.35 0.54 7.53
N LYS A 139 16.37 0.72 8.40
CA LYS A 139 16.69 -0.21 9.49
C LYS A 139 15.79 -0.03 10.73
N ILE A 140 15.05 1.07 10.82
CA ILE A 140 14.20 1.43 11.97
C ILE A 140 12.72 1.43 11.56
N THR A 141 12.39 0.87 10.40
CA THR A 141 11.00 0.84 9.93
C THR A 141 10.14 -0.10 10.77
N SER A 142 9.04 0.42 11.31
CA SER A 142 7.94 -0.40 11.82
C SER A 142 7.12 -0.96 10.68
N THR A 143 7.60 -2.04 10.06
CA THR A 143 6.78 -2.84 9.13
C THR A 143 5.79 -3.67 9.92
N GLY A 144 4.51 -3.66 9.54
CA GLY A 144 3.45 -4.48 10.13
C GLY A 144 2.28 -3.68 10.71
N ALA A 145 2.43 -2.36 10.87
CA ALA A 145 1.38 -1.48 11.38
C ALA A 145 0.15 -1.45 10.46
N MET A 146 0.37 -1.37 9.15
CA MET A 146 -0.69 -1.39 8.15
C MET A 146 -1.41 -2.72 8.10
N THR A 147 -0.67 -3.82 8.12
CA THR A 147 -1.21 -5.18 8.15
C THR A 147 -2.05 -5.39 9.40
N TYR A 148 -1.55 -4.98 10.57
CA TYR A 148 -2.28 -5.06 11.83
C TYR A 148 -3.56 -4.22 11.81
N ALA A 149 -3.48 -2.97 11.35
CA ALA A 149 -4.63 -2.08 11.27
C ALA A 149 -5.71 -2.60 10.31
N PHE A 150 -5.29 -3.19 9.18
CA PHE A 150 -6.18 -3.83 8.22
C PHE A 150 -6.91 -5.02 8.84
N ILE A 151 -6.18 -5.96 9.48
CA ILE A 151 -6.78 -7.12 10.14
C ILE A 151 -7.78 -6.68 11.22
N GLN A 152 -7.40 -5.72 12.06
CA GLN A 152 -8.26 -5.19 13.11
C GLN A 152 -9.54 -4.54 12.57
N ALA A 153 -9.46 -3.84 11.45
CA ALA A 153 -10.63 -3.26 10.82
C ALA A 153 -11.62 -4.33 10.32
N ILE A 154 -11.13 -5.44 9.76
CA ILE A 154 -11.97 -6.58 9.35
C ILE A 154 -12.58 -7.27 10.56
N GLU A 155 -11.76 -7.67 11.54
CA GLU A 155 -12.20 -8.45 12.70
C GLU A 155 -13.25 -7.72 13.56
N ARG A 156 -13.19 -6.38 13.59
CA ARG A 156 -14.16 -5.53 14.30
C ARG A 156 -15.41 -5.20 13.48
N GLY A 157 -15.54 -5.74 12.26
CA GLY A 157 -16.70 -5.55 11.40
C GLY A 157 -16.75 -4.18 10.70
N HIS A 158 -15.61 -3.48 10.56
CA HIS A 158 -15.53 -2.21 9.85
C HIS A 158 -15.35 -2.35 8.34
N GLY A 159 -15.16 -3.57 7.82
CA GLY A 159 -15.03 -3.90 6.39
C GLY A 159 -16.32 -3.78 5.56
N THR A 160 -17.24 -2.87 5.91
CA THR A 160 -18.50 -2.67 5.16
C THR A 160 -18.27 -1.90 3.86
N THR A 161 -17.39 -0.90 3.87
CA THR A 161 -17.00 -0.09 2.71
C THR A 161 -15.53 0.29 2.80
N TYR A 162 -14.92 0.67 1.68
CA TYR A 162 -13.51 1.09 1.65
C TYR A 162 -13.25 2.30 2.55
N GLY A 163 -14.17 3.27 2.59
CA GLY A 163 -14.06 4.44 3.46
C GLY A 163 -14.13 4.09 4.95
N ASN A 164 -15.01 3.15 5.33
CA ASN A 164 -15.09 2.66 6.71
C ASN A 164 -13.83 1.89 7.10
N MET A 165 -13.29 1.09 6.17
CA MET A 165 -12.03 0.37 6.34
C MET A 165 -10.87 1.34 6.59
N LEU A 166 -10.70 2.36 5.73
CA LEU A 166 -9.64 3.35 5.88
C LEU A 166 -9.75 4.16 7.17
N ASN A 167 -10.98 4.58 7.54
CA ASN A 167 -11.21 5.28 8.80
C ASN A 167 -10.84 4.42 10.02
N ALA A 168 -11.20 3.13 10.02
CA ALA A 168 -10.89 2.20 11.10
C ALA A 168 -9.38 1.92 11.20
N MET A 169 -8.72 1.72 10.05
CA MET A 169 -7.27 1.55 9.99
C MET A 169 -6.55 2.78 10.55
N ARG A 170 -6.93 3.98 10.08
CA ARG A 170 -6.38 5.25 10.56
C ARG A 170 -6.59 5.43 12.06
N SER A 171 -7.79 5.12 12.55
CA SER A 171 -8.10 5.22 13.98
C SER A 171 -7.27 4.24 14.81
N THR A 172 -6.96 3.06 14.28
CA THR A 172 -6.13 2.05 14.96
C THR A 172 -4.69 2.51 15.08
N ILE A 173 -4.15 3.09 14.01
CA ILE A 173 -2.79 3.65 14.00
C ILE A 173 -2.71 4.85 14.98
N ARG A 174 -3.66 5.79 14.92
CA ARG A 174 -3.65 7.02 15.75
C ARG A 174 -4.00 6.82 17.23
N ASN A 175 -4.93 5.92 17.58
CA ASN A 175 -5.40 5.82 18.97
C ASN A 175 -4.37 5.18 19.92
N THR A 176 -3.34 4.54 19.38
CA THR A 176 -2.28 3.92 20.21
C THR A 176 -1.34 4.98 20.82
N ASP A 177 -1.34 6.21 20.31
CA ASP A 177 -0.56 7.34 20.84
C ASP A 177 -1.12 7.90 22.16
N ASN A 178 -2.42 7.76 22.42
CA ASN A 178 -3.11 8.42 23.55
C ASN A 178 -3.29 7.54 24.80
N GLY A 179 -2.79 6.31 24.79
CA GLY A 179 -3.13 5.28 25.78
C GLY A 179 -1.94 4.46 26.29
N VAL A 180 -0.82 5.09 26.66
CA VAL A 180 0.32 4.36 27.24
C VAL A 180 0.09 4.12 28.73
N GLY A 181 -0.69 3.08 29.03
CA GLY A 181 -0.92 2.56 30.38
C GLY A 181 -0.81 1.03 30.43
N GLY A 182 0.40 0.53 30.68
CA GLY A 182 0.64 -0.76 31.33
C GLY A 182 0.59 -2.04 30.49
N GLY A 183 1.78 -2.61 30.20
CA GLY A 183 1.94 -4.01 29.76
C GLY A 183 3.06 -4.22 28.74
N ILE A 184 3.76 -5.36 28.82
CA ILE A 184 4.84 -5.73 27.88
C ILE A 184 4.29 -5.92 26.44
N VAL A 185 3.07 -6.45 26.31
CA VAL A 185 2.41 -6.69 25.00
C VAL A 185 1.97 -5.38 24.33
N THR A 186 1.45 -4.43 25.11
CA THR A 186 1.15 -3.07 24.67
C THR A 186 2.41 -2.33 24.21
N SER A 187 3.57 -2.63 24.78
CA SER A 187 4.84 -2.01 24.37
C SER A 187 5.30 -2.45 22.97
N LEU A 188 5.10 -3.71 22.58
CA LEU A 188 5.48 -4.21 21.26
C LEU A 188 4.51 -3.75 20.17
N ILE A 189 3.20 -3.74 20.46
CA ILE A 189 2.20 -3.18 19.55
C ILE A 189 2.38 -1.68 19.39
N SER A 190 2.67 -0.97 20.50
CA SER A 190 3.01 0.45 20.45
C SER A 190 4.29 0.67 19.63
N MET A 191 5.35 -0.14 19.82
CA MET A 191 6.57 -0.06 19.02
C MET A 191 6.28 -0.31 17.53
N LEU A 192 5.48 -1.33 17.21
CA LEU A 192 5.02 -1.64 15.85
C LEU A 192 4.24 -0.48 15.23
N LEU A 193 3.41 0.22 15.98
CA LEU A 193 2.56 1.29 15.44
C LEU A 193 3.22 2.68 15.43
N THR A 194 4.24 2.89 16.26
CA THR A 194 4.91 4.20 16.46
C THR A 194 6.36 4.25 15.98
N GLY A 195 6.88 3.14 15.42
CA GLY A 195 8.25 3.07 14.89
C GLY A 195 9.36 3.17 15.94
N GLY A 196 9.06 2.88 17.21
CA GLY A 196 10.06 2.83 18.29
C GLY A 196 10.76 4.16 18.64
N SER A 197 10.33 5.29 18.08
CA SER A 197 10.87 6.62 18.38
C SER A 197 9.88 7.45 19.21
N LEU A 198 10.37 8.12 20.26
CA LEU A 198 9.61 9.00 21.17
C LEU A 198 9.11 10.31 20.51
N GLY A 199 8.91 10.31 19.20
CA GLY A 199 8.41 11.40 18.36
C GLY A 199 8.02 10.92 16.96
N GLY A 200 7.41 9.73 16.89
CA GLY A 200 7.34 8.84 15.73
C GLY A 200 6.72 9.39 14.45
N LEU A 201 7.35 9.01 13.33
CA LEU A 201 6.81 9.07 11.97
C LEU A 201 5.41 8.47 11.96
N ARG A 202 4.44 9.18 11.39
CA ARG A 202 3.05 8.74 11.33
C ARG A 202 2.81 7.99 10.02
N GLN A 203 2.52 6.69 10.13
CA GLN A 203 1.95 5.95 9.02
C GLN A 203 0.51 6.37 8.79
N GLU A 204 0.17 6.70 7.55
CA GLU A 204 -1.21 6.92 7.12
C GLU A 204 -1.60 5.87 6.07
N PRO A 205 -2.78 5.24 6.21
CA PRO A 205 -3.25 4.28 5.24
C PRO A 205 -3.58 4.99 3.93
N GLN A 206 -2.98 4.50 2.85
CA GLN A 206 -3.24 4.94 1.49
C GLN A 206 -4.03 3.87 0.74
N LEU A 207 -4.86 4.33 -0.21
CA LEU A 207 -5.63 3.48 -1.09
C LEU A 207 -5.34 3.90 -2.52
N THR A 208 -4.91 2.97 -3.37
CA THR A 208 -4.80 3.21 -4.81
C THR A 208 -5.71 2.26 -5.59
N ALA A 209 -6.13 2.67 -6.79
CA ALA A 209 -7.02 1.88 -7.63
C ALA A 209 -6.80 2.13 -9.12
N ASN A 210 -7.17 1.14 -9.96
CA ASN A 210 -7.20 1.31 -11.41
C ASN A 210 -8.32 2.25 -11.90
N GLN A 211 -9.34 2.48 -11.06
CA GLN A 211 -10.43 3.42 -11.32
C GLN A 211 -10.88 4.10 -10.03
N ALA A 212 -11.15 5.39 -10.08
CA ALA A 212 -11.75 6.13 -8.96
C ALA A 212 -13.20 5.67 -8.70
N PHE A 213 -13.61 5.63 -7.42
CA PHE A 213 -14.96 5.25 -7.00
C PHE A 213 -15.38 5.94 -5.69
N ASP A 214 -16.68 5.93 -5.36
CA ASP A 214 -17.15 6.43 -4.07
C ASP A 214 -16.79 5.42 -2.95
N VAL A 215 -15.76 5.74 -2.17
CA VAL A 215 -15.23 4.85 -1.12
C VAL A 215 -16.24 4.56 -0.02
N TYR A 216 -17.23 5.44 0.20
CA TYR A 216 -18.26 5.27 1.21
C TYR A 216 -19.48 4.51 0.72
N LYS A 217 -19.60 4.29 -0.60
CA LYS A 217 -20.68 3.47 -1.20
C LYS A 217 -20.19 2.11 -1.66
N LYS A 218 -18.94 1.97 -2.08
CA LYS A 218 -18.41 0.71 -2.60
C LYS A 218 -18.21 -0.29 -1.46
N PRO A 219 -18.90 -1.45 -1.48
CA PRO A 219 -18.69 -2.46 -0.47
C PRO A 219 -17.31 -3.08 -0.60
N PHE A 220 -16.68 -3.38 0.53
CA PHE A 220 -15.43 -4.13 0.57
C PHE A 220 -15.74 -5.62 0.68
N PHE A 221 -15.15 -6.43 -0.21
CA PHE A 221 -15.20 -7.88 -0.14
C PHE A 221 -13.94 -8.46 -0.78
N LEU A 222 -13.34 -9.44 -0.11
CA LEU A 222 -12.24 -10.28 -0.59
C LEU A 222 -12.79 -11.55 -1.23
#